data_AF-A0A3B9IPX9-F1
#
_entry.id   AF-A0A3B9IPX9-F1
#
_cell.length_a   1.000
_cell.length_b   1.000
_cell.length_c   1.000
_cell.angle_alpha   90.00
_cell.angle_beta   90.00
_cell.angle_gamma   90.00
#
_symmetry.space_group_name_H-M   'P 1'
#
loop_
_entity.id
_entity.type
_entity.pdbx_description
1 polymer ?
#
loop_
_entity_poly.entity_id
_entity_poly.type
_entity_poly.pdbx_seq_one_letter_code
_entity_poly.pdbx_strand_id
1 'polypeptide(L)'
;PGDRLLVVSENAPALVGAILAASRRDVWVIPLNARLTGAEVDRIAAHSGARRILYTSGVSPEAAAHGARAGAEEIDLGALGRVMLSPENPEATPEPVEEGPGQVAALVYTTGTTGNPK
;
A
#
# COMPACT_ATOMS: atom_id res chain seq x y z
N PRO A 1 -9.95 -10.66 -2.54
CA PRO A 1 -9.95 -10.33 -3.99
C PRO A 1 -10.67 -9.00 -4.20
N GLY A 2 -10.20 -8.14 -5.11
CA GLY A 2 -10.75 -6.81 -5.35
C GLY A 2 -10.34 -5.74 -4.33
N ASP A 3 -9.80 -6.13 -3.18
CA ASP A 3 -9.28 -5.18 -2.19
C ASP A 3 -8.07 -4.42 -2.72
N ARG A 4 -7.82 -3.26 -2.13
CA ARG A 4 -6.64 -2.44 -2.38
C ARG A 4 -5.66 -2.55 -1.21
N LEU A 5 -4.40 -2.79 -1.53
CA LEU A 5 -3.28 -2.77 -0.61
C LEU A 5 -2.37 -1.60 -0.97
N LEU A 6 -2.31 -0.61 -0.07
CA LEU A 6 -1.36 0.49 -0.21
C LEU A 6 -0.01 0.07 0.37
N VAL A 7 1.07 0.39 -0.32
CA VAL A 7 2.43 0.00 0.09
C VAL A 7 3.30 1.24 0.14
N VAL A 8 3.59 1.75 1.34
CA VAL A 8 4.49 2.89 1.56
C VAL A 8 5.90 2.35 1.71
N SER A 9 6.74 2.60 0.72
CA SER A 9 7.99 1.86 0.57
C SER A 9 9.11 2.67 -0.08
N GLU A 10 10.34 2.30 0.23
CA GLU A 10 11.50 2.49 -0.65
C GLU A 10 11.71 1.21 -1.48
N ASN A 11 12.76 1.16 -2.31
CA ASN A 11 13.09 -0.07 -3.02
C ASN A 11 13.47 -1.18 -2.02
N ALA A 12 12.63 -2.22 -1.95
CA ALA A 12 12.75 -3.29 -0.96
C ALA A 12 12.29 -4.64 -1.53
N PRO A 13 12.83 -5.78 -1.07
CA PRO A 13 12.29 -7.10 -1.37
C PRO A 13 10.80 -7.23 -1.00
N ALA A 14 10.40 -6.66 0.14
CA ALA A 14 9.01 -6.62 0.59
C ALA A 14 8.05 -5.95 -0.43
N LEU A 15 8.49 -4.90 -1.14
CA LEU A 15 7.68 -4.26 -2.17
C LEU A 15 7.40 -5.20 -3.34
N VAL A 16 8.44 -5.88 -3.83
CA VAL A 16 8.30 -6.88 -4.91
C VAL A 16 7.43 -8.05 -4.44
N GLY A 17 7.64 -8.51 -3.21
CA GLY A 17 6.81 -9.54 -2.57
C GLY A 17 5.34 -9.13 -2.51
N ALA A 18 5.04 -7.90 -2.08
CA ALA A 18 3.69 -7.36 -2.01
C ALA A 18 3.02 -7.29 -3.39
N ILE A 19 3.72 -6.80 -4.42
CA ILE A 19 3.20 -6.74 -5.80
C ILE A 19 2.85 -8.15 -6.30
N LEU A 20 3.75 -9.12 -6.14
CA LEU A 20 3.53 -10.50 -6.61
C LEU A 20 2.45 -11.23 -5.80
N ALA A 21 2.36 -10.97 -4.49
CA ALA A 21 1.31 -11.55 -3.64
C ALA A 21 -0.06 -10.95 -3.95
N ALA A 22 -0.13 -9.63 -4.16
CA ALA A 22 -1.35 -8.92 -4.51
C ALA A 22 -1.89 -9.39 -5.87
N SER A 23 -1.01 -9.48 -6.88
CA SER A 23 -1.37 -9.98 -8.20
C SER A 23 -1.92 -11.42 -8.18
N ARG A 24 -1.39 -12.30 -7.32
CA ARG A 24 -1.91 -13.68 -7.17
C ARG A 24 -3.26 -13.79 -6.45
N ARG A 25 -3.75 -12.69 -5.87
CA ARG A 25 -4.96 -12.65 -5.04
C ARG A 25 -6.01 -11.67 -5.58
N ASP A 26 -5.81 -11.18 -6.80
CA ASP A 26 -6.62 -10.14 -7.45
C ASP A 26 -6.76 -8.89 -6.57
N VAL A 27 -5.70 -8.55 -5.83
CA VAL A 27 -5.61 -7.35 -5.00
C VAL A 27 -4.93 -6.26 -5.80
N TRP A 28 -5.48 -5.06 -5.74
CA TRP A 28 -4.92 -3.88 -6.39
C TRP A 28 -3.79 -3.33 -5.52
N VAL A 29 -2.56 -3.33 -6.02
CA VAL A 29 -1.43 -2.74 -5.29
C VAL A 29 -1.33 -1.23 -5.56
N ILE A 30 -1.11 -0.45 -4.52
CA ILE A 30 -0.92 1.01 -4.60
C ILE A 30 0.47 1.36 -4.03
N PRO A 31 1.53 1.30 -4.85
CA PRO A 31 2.87 1.60 -4.39
C PRO A 31 3.06 3.11 -4.24
N LEU A 32 3.45 3.56 -3.04
CA LEU A 32 3.80 4.94 -2.74
C LEU A 32 5.25 5.04 -2.27
N ASN A 33 5.92 6.12 -2.64
CA ASN A 33 7.24 6.42 -2.12
C ASN A 33 7.17 6.82 -0.65
N ALA A 34 8.06 6.28 0.19
CA ALA A 34 8.09 6.57 1.63
C ALA A 34 8.43 8.02 1.97
N ARG A 35 9.00 8.81 1.04
CA ARG A 35 9.28 10.25 1.23
C ARG A 35 8.06 11.15 1.07
N LEU A 36 6.89 10.61 0.72
CA LEU A 36 5.66 11.41 0.75
C LEU A 36 5.41 11.92 2.16
N THR A 37 4.88 13.13 2.26
CA THR A 37 4.53 13.68 3.57
C THR A 37 3.42 12.86 4.21
N GLY A 38 3.29 12.97 5.53
CA GLY A 38 2.23 12.29 6.25
C GLY A 38 0.84 12.57 5.69
N ALA A 39 0.55 13.85 5.46
CA ALA A 39 -0.71 14.31 4.92
C ALA A 39 -0.99 13.84 3.48
N GLU A 40 0.05 13.63 2.65
CA GLU A 40 -0.13 13.07 1.31
C GLU A 40 -0.49 11.59 1.36
N VAL A 41 0.21 10.81 2.19
CA VAL A 41 -0.11 9.39 2.40
C VAL A 41 -1.54 9.24 2.92
N ASP A 42 -1.93 10.04 3.90
CA ASP A 42 -3.27 9.97 4.50
C ASP A 42 -4.36 10.33 3.47
N ARG A 43 -4.12 11.35 2.63
CA ARG A 43 -5.04 11.75 1.55
C ARG A 43 -5.19 10.67 0.48
N ILE A 44 -4.09 10.02 0.10
CA ILE A 44 -4.12 8.92 -0.87
C ILE A 44 -4.80 7.68 -0.27
N ALA A 45 -4.53 7.35 0.98
CA ALA A 45 -5.20 6.26 1.68
C ALA A 45 -6.72 6.48 1.75
N ALA A 46 -7.15 7.70 2.08
CA ALA A 46 -8.56 8.07 2.11
C ALA A 46 -9.20 8.04 0.70
N HIS A 47 -8.52 8.55 -0.33
CA HIS A 47 -9.05 8.55 -1.70
C HIS A 47 -9.13 7.15 -2.30
N SER A 48 -8.14 6.30 -2.01
CA SER A 48 -8.10 4.94 -2.56
C SER A 48 -9.06 3.98 -1.86
N GLY A 49 -9.40 4.22 -0.59
CA GLY A 49 -10.17 3.26 0.20
C GLY A 49 -9.41 1.95 0.43
N ALA A 50 -8.08 1.99 0.56
CA ALA A 50 -7.26 0.81 0.82
C ALA A 50 -7.74 0.08 2.10
N ARG A 51 -7.83 -1.26 2.05
CA ARG A 51 -8.22 -2.09 3.21
C ARG A 51 -7.09 -2.14 4.24
N ARG A 52 -5.85 -2.16 3.76
CA ARG A 52 -4.63 -2.22 4.56
C ARG A 52 -3.54 -1.37 3.92
N ILE A 53 -2.61 -0.93 4.77
CA ILE A 53 -1.37 -0.28 4.37
C ILE A 53 -0.19 -1.09 4.90
N LEU A 54 0.75 -1.43 4.01
CA LEU A 54 2.01 -2.07 4.35
C LEU A 54 3.15 -1.04 4.27
N TYR A 55 3.99 -1.01 5.28
CA TYR A 55 5.12 -0.10 5.40
C TYR A 55 6.41 -0.90 5.45
N THR A 56 7.39 -0.60 4.60
CA THR A 56 8.68 -1.33 4.62
C THR A 56 9.62 -0.79 5.69
N SER A 57 9.22 -0.95 6.96
CA SER A 57 9.89 -0.40 8.15
C SER A 57 11.33 -0.89 8.31
N GLY A 58 11.65 -2.10 7.87
CA GLY A 58 12.99 -2.68 8.00
C GLY A 58 14.06 -2.02 7.13
N VAL A 59 13.69 -1.18 6.16
CA VAL A 59 14.62 -0.57 5.20
C VAL A 59 14.44 0.94 5.00
N SER A 60 13.38 1.55 5.54
CA SER A 60 13.13 2.99 5.44
C SER A 60 12.64 3.54 6.77
N PRO A 61 13.36 4.51 7.38
CA PRO A 61 12.92 5.18 8.59
C PRO A 61 11.64 6.00 8.34
N GLU A 62 11.46 6.56 7.15
CA GLU A 62 10.23 7.26 6.76
C GLU A 62 9.04 6.29 6.75
N ALA A 63 9.19 5.11 6.11
CA ALA A 63 8.15 4.08 6.11
C ALA A 63 7.83 3.61 7.54
N ALA A 64 8.84 3.41 8.39
CA ALA A 64 8.63 3.08 9.80
C ALA A 64 7.86 4.19 10.55
N ALA A 65 8.19 5.46 10.31
CA ALA A 65 7.49 6.60 10.92
C ALA A 65 6.03 6.69 10.46
N HIS A 66 5.75 6.41 9.18
CA HIS A 66 4.38 6.31 8.67
C HIS A 66 3.61 5.16 9.33
N GLY A 67 4.23 3.98 9.46
CA GLY A 67 3.64 2.82 10.13
C GLY A 67 3.32 3.11 11.60
N ALA A 68 4.26 3.72 12.33
CA ALA A 68 4.06 4.12 13.71
C ALA A 68 2.89 5.13 13.87
N ARG A 69 2.80 6.13 12.98
CA ARG A 69 1.68 7.10 12.97
C ARG A 69 0.33 6.42 12.71
N ALA A 70 0.32 5.38 11.87
CA ALA A 70 -0.88 4.63 11.52
C ALA A 70 -1.27 3.55 12.54
N GLY A 71 -0.53 3.41 13.66
CA GLY A 71 -0.76 2.34 14.62
C GLY A 71 -0.54 0.95 14.04
N ALA A 72 0.37 0.82 13.06
CA ALA A 72 0.68 -0.43 12.40
C ALA A 72 1.51 -1.35 13.31
N GLU A 73 1.33 -2.66 13.14
CA GLU A 73 2.06 -3.68 13.89
C GLU A 73 3.23 -4.22 13.06
N GLU A 74 4.38 -4.46 13.71
CA GLU A 74 5.56 -5.01 13.05
C GLU A 74 5.38 -6.51 12.74
N ILE A 75 5.76 -6.91 11.53
CA ILE A 75 5.74 -8.28 11.03
C ILE A 75 7.11 -8.60 10.42
N ASP A 76 7.71 -9.71 10.85
CA ASP A 76 8.91 -10.26 10.22
C ASP A 76 8.52 -11.23 9.09
N LEU A 77 8.83 -10.88 7.85
CA LEU A 77 8.56 -11.70 6.67
C LEU A 77 9.78 -12.55 6.26
N GLY A 78 10.75 -12.72 7.16
CA GLY A 78 11.97 -13.50 6.92
C GLY A 78 12.82 -12.86 5.82
N ALA A 79 13.02 -13.58 4.72
CA ALA A 79 13.87 -13.13 3.61
C ALA A 79 13.38 -11.84 2.93
N LEU A 80 12.11 -11.45 3.11
CA LEU A 80 11.56 -10.20 2.59
C LEU A 80 11.83 -8.99 3.50
N GLY A 81 12.32 -9.23 4.73
CA GLY A 81 12.58 -8.22 5.74
C GLY A 81 11.39 -7.91 6.65
N ARG A 82 11.58 -6.94 7.55
CA ARG A 82 10.54 -6.46 8.45
C ARG A 82 9.68 -5.41 7.78
N VAL A 83 8.38 -5.50 8.02
CA VAL A 83 7.37 -4.55 7.58
C VAL A 83 6.48 -4.17 8.76
N MET A 84 5.71 -3.11 8.62
CA MET A 84 4.56 -2.86 9.51
C MET A 84 3.27 -2.95 8.70
N LEU A 85 2.22 -3.48 9.30
CA LEU A 85 0.90 -3.60 8.68
C LEU A 85 -0.13 -2.81 9.48
N SER A 86 -0.85 -1.90 8.82
CA SER A 86 -1.89 -1.10 9.46
C SER A 86 -3.02 -1.99 10.02
N PRO A 87 -3.82 -1.45 10.96
CA PRO A 87 -5.15 -1.97 11.21
C PRO A 87 -5.99 -2.03 9.93
N GLU A 88 -7.07 -2.82 9.97
CA GLU A 88 -8.04 -2.86 8.88
C GLU A 88 -8.82 -1.56 8.78
N ASN A 89 -9.00 -1.07 7.56
CA ASN A 89 -10.00 -0.05 7.28
C ASN A 89 -11.39 -0.73 7.14
N PRO A 90 -12.32 -0.54 8.10
CA PRO A 90 -13.62 -1.21 8.08
C PRO A 90 -14.54 -0.70 6.96
N GLU A 91 -14.29 0.53 6.46
CA GLU A 91 -15.08 1.15 5.40
C GLU A 91 -14.60 0.74 4.00
N ALA A 92 -13.54 -0.07 3.90
CA ALA A 92 -13.02 -0.52 2.63
C ALA A 92 -14.01 -1.49 1.94
N THR A 93 -14.40 -1.15 0.71
CA THR A 93 -15.16 -2.04 -0.18
C THR A 93 -14.25 -2.59 -1.27
N PRO A 94 -14.26 -3.92 -1.51
CA PRO A 94 -13.50 -4.50 -2.61
C PRO A 94 -14.12 -4.08 -3.95
N GLU A 95 -13.27 -3.93 -4.96
CA GLU A 95 -13.70 -3.75 -6.34
C GLU A 95 -14.18 -5.08 -6.95
N PRO A 96 -14.99 -5.03 -8.03
CA PRO A 96 -15.29 -6.21 -8.82
C PRO A 96 -14.01 -6.92 -9.29
N VAL A 97 -14.04 -8.24 -9.28
CA VAL A 97 -12.97 -9.08 -9.84
C VAL A 97 -13.38 -9.53 -11.24
N GLU A 98 -12.50 -9.31 -12.20
CA GLU A 98 -12.67 -9.73 -13.59
C GLU A 98 -11.81 -10.96 -13.88
N GLU A 99 -12.30 -11.86 -14.73
CA GLU A 99 -11.49 -12.97 -15.22
C GLU A 99 -10.59 -12.51 -16.38
N GLY A 100 -9.33 -12.93 -16.35
CA GLY A 100 -8.39 -12.71 -17.45
C GLY A 100 -7.67 -11.35 -17.40
N PRO A 101 -7.16 -10.85 -18.54
CA PRO A 101 -6.21 -9.74 -18.58
C PRO A 101 -6.80 -8.35 -18.27
N GLY A 102 -8.12 -8.24 -18.11
CA GLY A 102 -8.79 -7.00 -17.69
C GLY A 102 -8.64 -6.69 -16.20
N GLN A 103 -8.29 -7.70 -15.38
CA GLN A 103 -8.13 -7.53 -13.94
C GLN A 103 -7.08 -6.47 -13.61
N VAL A 104 -7.47 -5.46 -12.83
CA VAL A 104 -6.55 -4.42 -12.37
C VAL A 104 -5.53 -5.02 -11.40
N ALA A 105 -4.26 -4.82 -11.72
CA ALA A 105 -3.13 -5.24 -10.89
C ALA A 105 -2.63 -4.12 -9.97
N ALA A 106 -2.58 -2.89 -10.47
CA ALA A 106 -2.03 -1.75 -9.73
C ALA A 106 -2.81 -0.46 -10.00
N LEU A 107 -2.93 0.36 -8.97
CA LEU A 107 -3.41 1.74 -9.07
C LEU A 107 -2.25 2.68 -8.71
N VAL A 108 -1.86 3.53 -9.66
CA VAL A 108 -0.70 4.43 -9.51
C VAL A 108 -1.19 5.86 -9.43
N TYR A 109 -0.87 6.52 -8.32
CA TYR A 109 -1.19 7.92 -8.12
C TYR A 109 -0.19 8.82 -8.83
N THR A 110 -0.71 9.85 -9.49
CA THR A 110 0.11 10.90 -10.10
C THR A 110 -0.08 12.22 -9.36
N THR A 111 0.95 13.06 -9.34
CA THR A 111 0.81 14.43 -8.84
C THR A 111 -0.05 15.23 -9.83
N GLY A 112 -1.35 15.35 -9.53
CA GLY A 112 -2.24 16.21 -10.30
C GLY A 112 -1.83 17.68 -10.17
N THR A 113 -1.91 18.44 -11.26
CA THR A 113 -1.63 19.88 -11.31
C THR A 113 -2.51 20.72 -10.35
N THR A 114 -3.59 20.14 -9.83
CA THR A 114 -4.55 20.77 -8.91
C THR A 114 -4.36 20.36 -7.44
N GLY A 115 -3.29 19.63 -7.11
CA GLY A 115 -2.96 19.23 -5.72
C GLY A 115 -3.76 18.05 -5.15
N ASN A 116 -4.82 17.63 -5.84
CA ASN A 116 -5.59 16.44 -5.47
C ASN A 116 -5.01 15.16 -6.09
N PRO A 117 -4.95 14.05 -5.35
CA PRO A 117 -4.54 12.76 -5.86
C PRO A 117 -5.46 12.33 -7.01
N LYS A 118 -4.87 11.80 -8.09
CA LYS A 118 -5.59 11.21 -9.22
C LYS A 118 -5.19 9.75 -9.36
#